data_AF-A0A1Y3B5F8-F1
#
_entry.id   AF-A0A1Y3B5F8-F1
#
_cell.length_a   1.000
_cell.length_b   1.000
_cell.length_c   1.000
_cell.angle_alpha   90.00
_cell.angle_beta   90.00
_cell.angle_gamma   90.00
#
_symmetry.space_group_name_H-M   'P 1'
#
loop_
_entity.id
_entity.type
_entity.pdbx_description
1 polymer ?
#
loop_
_entity_poly.entity_id
_entity_poly.type
_entity_poly.pdbx_seq_one_letter_code
_entity_poly.pdbx_strand_id
1 'polypeptide(L)'
;MAFFIGFQQGFFMADFNKLFVSCALGLKAIGSIMLTRGFVHLAATFLLYEFIRHIQRSVILIAGTVCQLSVLAILYLWRPNDDIPLYYVITMTYSLANAIMQTLLLRQDLLSYNNKY
;
A
#
# COMPACT_ATOMS: atom_id res chain seq x y z
N MET A 1 -5.20 0.83 13.97
CA MET A 1 -4.45 0.49 12.74
C MET A 1 -5.38 0.26 11.56
N ALA A 2 -6.42 -0.56 11.71
CA ALA A 2 -7.43 -0.77 10.67
C ALA A 2 -8.02 0.54 10.10
N PHE A 3 -8.33 1.53 10.94
CA PHE A 3 -8.83 2.84 10.50
C PHE A 3 -7.88 3.55 9.52
N PHE A 4 -6.57 3.61 9.86
CA PHE A 4 -5.57 4.25 9.02
C PHE A 4 -5.40 3.53 7.67
N ILE A 5 -5.38 2.19 7.69
CA ILE A 5 -5.29 1.37 6.48
C ILE A 5 -6.50 1.61 5.58
N GLY A 6 -7.72 1.61 6.14
CA GLY A 6 -8.95 1.87 5.39
C GLY A 6 -9.01 3.28 4.80
N PHE A 7 -8.58 4.29 5.57
CA PHE A 7 -8.48 5.66 5.07
C PHE A 7 -7.55 5.77 3.87
N GLN A 8 -6.34 5.22 3.97
CA GLN A 8 -5.36 5.26 2.89
C GLN A 8 -5.80 4.45 1.66
N GLN A 9 -6.46 3.31 1.87
CA GLN A 9 -7.06 2.53 0.79
C GLN A 9 -8.12 3.32 0.04
N GLY A 10 -9.01 4.03 0.76
CA GLY A 10 -10.01 4.91 0.17
C GLY A 10 -9.39 6.05 -0.63
N PHE A 11 -8.41 6.76 -0.06
CA PHE A 11 -7.70 7.86 -0.72
C PHE A 11 -7.05 7.42 -2.05
N PHE A 12 -6.39 6.27 -2.06
CA PHE A 12 -5.76 5.75 -3.28
C PHE A 12 -6.78 5.25 -4.32
N MET A 13 -7.94 4.74 -3.88
CA MET A 13 -8.95 4.23 -4.79
C MET A 13 -9.77 5.35 -5.44
N ALA A 14 -10.09 6.39 -4.67
CA ALA A 14 -10.90 7.53 -5.10
C ALA A 14 -10.04 8.68 -5.63
N ASP A 15 -9.31 9.36 -4.75
CA ASP A 15 -8.64 10.63 -5.06
C ASP A 15 -7.43 10.45 -5.97
N PHE A 16 -6.56 9.47 -5.69
CA PHE A 16 -5.35 9.24 -6.49
C PHE A 16 -5.68 8.89 -7.96
N ASN A 17 -6.59 7.94 -8.18
CA ASN A 17 -6.96 7.54 -9.55
C ASN A 17 -7.73 8.65 -10.30
N LYS A 18 -8.59 9.39 -9.60
CA LYS A 18 -9.43 10.42 -10.23
C LYS A 18 -8.67 11.71 -10.52
N LEU A 19 -7.86 12.20 -9.59
CA LEU A 19 -7.21 13.51 -9.71
C LEU A 19 -5.86 13.41 -10.42
N PHE A 20 -5.11 12.34 -10.17
CA PHE A 20 -3.73 12.23 -10.66
C PHE A 20 -3.64 11.39 -11.94
N VAL A 21 -4.19 10.17 -11.93
CA VAL A 21 -4.10 9.26 -13.08
C VAL A 21 -4.96 9.75 -14.25
N SER A 22 -6.19 10.21 -13.97
CA SER A 22 -7.09 10.65 -15.04
C SER A 22 -6.59 11.90 -15.77
N CYS A 23 -5.81 12.77 -15.10
CA CYS A 23 -5.27 13.98 -15.70
C CYS A 23 -4.03 13.71 -16.56
N ALA A 24 -3.16 12.77 -16.18
CA ALA A 24 -1.89 12.52 -16.85
C ALA A 24 -1.95 11.37 -17.88
N LEU A 25 -2.61 10.24 -17.55
CA LEU A 25 -2.68 9.07 -18.44
C LEU A 25 -4.06 8.84 -19.05
N GLY A 26 -5.09 9.54 -18.57
CA GLY A 26 -6.48 9.37 -18.99
C GLY A 26 -7.18 8.16 -18.36
N LEU A 27 -8.51 8.13 -18.45
CA LEU A 27 -9.38 7.13 -17.80
C LEU A 27 -9.07 5.67 -18.17
N LYS A 28 -8.57 5.43 -19.38
CA LYS A 28 -8.24 4.08 -19.86
C LYS A 28 -7.05 3.46 -19.11
N ALA A 29 -6.15 4.28 -18.58
CA ALA A 29 -4.97 3.80 -17.86
C ALA A 29 -5.22 3.48 -16.38
N ILE A 30 -6.39 3.84 -15.84
CA ILE A 30 -6.75 3.49 -14.45
C ILE A 30 -6.75 1.97 -14.27
N GLY A 31 -7.30 1.24 -15.25
CA GLY A 31 -7.35 -0.22 -15.23
C GLY A 31 -5.95 -0.85 -15.20
N SER A 32 -4.98 -0.33 -15.97
CA SER A 32 -3.63 -0.88 -16.00
C SER A 32 -2.88 -0.65 -14.68
N ILE A 33 -3.09 0.50 -14.04
CA ILE A 33 -2.52 0.81 -12.73
C ILE A 33 -3.16 -0.06 -11.64
N MET A 34 -4.48 -0.26 -11.67
CA MET A 34 -5.17 -1.16 -10.73
C MET A 34 -4.70 -2.62 -10.86
N LEU A 35 -4.50 -3.10 -12.09
CA LEU A 35 -3.92 -4.41 -12.34
C LEU A 35 -2.50 -4.52 -11.76
N THR A 36 -1.65 -3.55 -12.09
CA THR A 36 -0.26 -3.50 -11.60
C THR A 36 -0.21 -3.51 -10.07
N ARG A 37 -1.09 -2.75 -9.42
CA ARG A 37 -1.23 -2.76 -7.95
C ARG A 37 -1.55 -4.14 -7.40
N GLY A 38 -2.48 -4.85 -8.03
CA GLY A 38 -2.91 -6.19 -7.63
C GLY A 38 -1.76 -7.19 -7.74
N PHE A 39 -1.07 -7.21 -8.88
CA PHE A 39 0.09 -8.06 -9.09
C PHE A 39 1.20 -7.81 -8.06
N VAL A 40 1.56 -6.54 -7.85
CA VAL A 40 2.60 -6.16 -6.89
C VAL A 40 2.19 -6.52 -5.47
N HIS A 41 0.92 -6.34 -5.12
CA HIS A 41 0.41 -6.71 -3.80
C HIS A 41 0.49 -8.23 -3.56
N LEU A 42 0.11 -9.05 -4.55
CA LEU A 42 0.22 -10.51 -4.47
C LEU A 42 1.69 -10.98 -4.38
N ALA A 43 2.57 -10.40 -5.19
CA ALA A 43 3.99 -10.70 -5.13
C ALA A 43 4.58 -10.32 -3.77
N ALA A 44 4.19 -9.17 -3.24
CA ALA A 44 4.63 -8.69 -1.93
C ALA A 44 4.14 -9.59 -0.79
N THR A 45 2.87 -9.99 -0.78
CA THR A 45 2.34 -10.88 0.28
C THR A 45 3.03 -12.24 0.25
N PHE A 46 3.36 -12.76 -0.94
CA PHE A 46 4.13 -14.00 -1.08
C PHE A 46 5.55 -13.86 -0.51
N LEU A 47 6.27 -12.78 -0.84
CA LEU A 47 7.59 -12.50 -0.26
C LEU A 47 7.54 -12.35 1.26
N LEU A 48 6.50 -11.69 1.77
CA LEU A 48 6.32 -11.45 3.21
C LEU A 48 6.00 -12.72 3.99
N TYR A 49 5.30 -13.67 3.37
CA TYR A 49 5.04 -14.98 3.97
C TYR A 49 6.36 -15.65 4.38
N GLU A 50 7.35 -15.62 3.49
CA GLU A 50 8.68 -16.17 3.75
C GLU A 50 9.43 -15.34 4.82
N PHE A 51 9.31 -14.00 4.75
CA PHE A 51 10.03 -13.06 5.63
C PHE A 51 9.52 -13.01 7.07
N ILE A 52 8.25 -13.35 7.33
CA ILE A 52 7.63 -13.27 8.66
C ILE A 52 8.32 -14.13 9.70
N ARG A 53 9.10 -15.13 9.28
CA ARG A 53 9.87 -16.01 10.16
C ARG A 53 11.10 -15.33 10.78
N HIS A 54 11.58 -14.22 10.24
CA HIS A 54 12.85 -13.60 10.66
C HIS A 54 12.74 -12.29 11.44
N ILE A 55 11.64 -11.54 11.34
CA ILE A 55 11.59 -10.16 11.84
C ILE A 55 10.71 -10.01 13.09
N GLN A 56 11.19 -9.22 14.07
CA GLN A 56 10.43 -8.85 15.26
C GLN A 56 9.21 -7.98 14.94
N ARG A 57 8.06 -8.30 15.55
CA ARG A 57 6.76 -7.69 15.24
C ARG A 57 6.69 -6.17 15.35
N SER A 58 7.23 -5.61 16.44
CA SER A 58 7.10 -4.19 16.72
C SER A 58 7.84 -3.34 15.68
N VAL A 59 8.97 -3.84 15.17
CA VAL A 59 9.78 -3.14 14.16
C VAL A 59 9.03 -3.06 12.83
N ILE A 60 8.41 -4.15 12.38
CA ILE A 60 7.68 -4.18 11.09
C ILE A 60 6.46 -3.25 11.13
N LEU A 61 5.80 -3.16 12.28
CA LEU A 61 4.61 -2.33 12.45
C LEU A 61 4.93 -0.84 12.37
N ILE A 62 6.03 -0.42 13.01
CA ILE A 62 6.49 0.97 12.94
C ILE A 62 7.04 1.26 11.54
N ALA A 63 7.82 0.34 10.97
CA ALA A 63 8.36 0.50 9.61
C ALA A 63 7.24 0.62 8.56
N GLY A 64 6.20 -0.21 8.65
CA GLY A 64 5.06 -0.16 7.73
C GLY A 64 4.29 1.16 7.80
N THR A 65 4.07 1.69 9.00
CA THR A 65 3.34 2.97 9.20
C THR A 65 4.16 4.14 8.66
N VAL A 66 5.45 4.17 8.96
CA VAL A 66 6.37 5.19 8.45
C VAL A 66 6.47 5.12 6.93
N CYS A 67 6.56 3.92 6.34
CA CYS A 67 6.62 3.75 4.89
C CYS A 67 5.35 4.28 4.22
N GLN A 68 4.18 3.95 4.77
CA GLN A 68 2.90 4.48 4.29
C GLN A 68 2.77 5.99 4.39
N LEU A 69 3.20 6.58 5.52
CA LEU A 69 3.22 8.03 5.71
C LEU A 69 4.20 8.71 4.75
N SER A 70 5.35 8.08 4.47
CA SER A 70 6.33 8.61 3.53
C SER A 70 5.75 8.71 2.12
N VAL A 71 4.99 7.71 1.67
CA VAL A 71 4.31 7.75 0.36
C VAL A 71 3.26 8.85 0.32
N LEU A 72 2.49 9.03 1.40
CA LEU A 72 1.53 10.13 1.50
C LEU A 72 2.23 11.50 1.47
N ALA A 73 3.36 11.64 2.15
CA ALA A 73 4.16 12.85 2.15
C ALA A 73 4.74 13.13 0.77
N ILE A 74 5.24 12.12 0.07
CA ILE A 74 5.70 12.24 -1.32
C ILE A 74 4.57 12.74 -2.22
N LEU A 75 3.37 12.18 -2.09
CA LEU A 75 2.17 12.63 -2.81
C LEU A 75 1.78 14.08 -2.50
N TYR A 76 2.01 14.53 -1.27
CA TYR A 76 1.72 15.90 -0.85
C TYR A 76 2.75 16.91 -1.39
N LEU A 77 4.04 16.53 -1.41
CA LEU A 77 5.11 17.39 -1.92
C LEU A 77 5.23 17.36 -3.45
N TRP A 78 4.77 16.29 -4.10
CA TRP A 78 4.94 16.11 -5.53
C TRP A 78 3.94 16.93 -6.33
N ARG A 79 4.45 17.83 -7.17
CA ARG A 79 3.63 18.57 -8.13
C ARG A 79 3.41 17.68 -9.37
N PRO A 80 2.17 17.53 -9.88
CA PRO A 80 1.92 16.77 -11.10
C PRO A 80 2.74 17.34 -12.26
N ASN A 81 3.72 16.56 -12.69
CA ASN A 81 4.50 16.76 -13.90
C ASN A 81 4.26 15.52 -14.77
N ASP A 82 4.39 15.62 -16.10
CA ASP A 82 4.05 14.57 -17.10
C ASP A 82 4.93 13.28 -17.05
N ASP A 83 5.54 12.99 -15.92
CA ASP A 83 6.45 11.88 -15.71
C ASP A 83 5.67 10.59 -15.37
N ILE A 84 5.17 9.92 -16.43
CA ILE A 84 4.51 8.60 -16.40
C ILE A 84 5.16 7.56 -15.45
N PRO A 85 6.51 7.37 -15.42
CA PRO A 85 7.12 6.33 -14.58
C PRO A 85 6.94 6.58 -13.07
N LEU A 86 6.85 7.84 -12.62
CA LEU A 86 6.72 8.15 -11.19
C LEU A 86 5.39 7.64 -10.62
N TYR A 87 4.31 7.70 -11.41
CA TYR A 87 3.01 7.17 -11.01
C TYR A 87 3.07 5.67 -10.71
N TYR A 88 3.80 4.89 -11.52
CA TYR A 88 3.99 3.46 -11.31
C TYR A 88 4.82 3.19 -10.06
N VAL A 89 5.90 3.94 -9.82
CA VAL A 89 6.76 3.77 -8.63
C VAL A 89 5.99 4.05 -7.34
N ILE A 90 5.24 5.15 -7.28
CA ILE A 90 4.40 5.50 -6.12
C ILE A 90 3.39 4.40 -5.85
N THR A 91 2.74 3.94 -6.92
CA THR A 91 1.72 2.89 -6.87
C THR A 91 2.29 1.56 -6.36
N MET A 92 3.45 1.14 -6.86
CA MET A 92 4.14 -0.08 -6.44
C MET A 92 4.58 0.00 -4.97
N THR A 93 5.17 1.13 -4.59
CA THR A 93 5.65 1.36 -3.21
C THR A 93 4.49 1.34 -2.22
N TYR A 94 3.37 1.99 -2.57
CA TYR A 94 2.17 1.93 -1.76
C TYR A 94 1.61 0.50 -1.66
N SER A 95 1.53 -0.25 -2.77
CA SER A 95 1.06 -1.63 -2.75
C SER A 95 1.92 -2.54 -1.86
N LEU A 96 3.24 -2.38 -1.88
CA LEU A 96 4.19 -3.08 -1.01
C LEU A 96 3.93 -2.75 0.47
N ALA A 97 3.84 -1.47 0.81
CA ALA A 97 3.59 -1.04 2.19
C ALA A 97 2.21 -1.51 2.70
N ASN A 98 1.20 -1.48 1.82
CA ASN A 98 -0.14 -1.98 2.13
C ASN A 98 -0.15 -3.50 2.35
N ALA A 99 0.60 -4.27 1.56
CA ALA A 99 0.74 -5.73 1.75
C ALA A 99 1.29 -6.04 3.14
N ILE A 100 2.36 -5.35 3.55
CA ILE A 100 2.97 -5.52 4.88
C ILE A 100 1.93 -5.30 5.98
N MET A 101 1.23 -4.17 5.93
CA MET A 101 0.26 -3.82 6.96
C MET A 101 -0.92 -4.77 7.04
N GLN A 102 -1.41 -5.23 5.89
CA GLN A 102 -2.54 -6.14 5.83
C GLN A 102 -2.17 -7.52 6.40
N THR A 103 -0.97 -8.02 6.10
CA THR A 103 -0.46 -9.26 6.69
C THR A 103 -0.25 -9.13 8.21
N LEU A 104 0.22 -7.98 8.69
CA LEU A 104 0.37 -7.72 10.11
C LEU A 104 -0.96 -7.65 10.86
N LEU A 105 -1.95 -6.95 10.28
CA LEU A 105 -3.30 -6.85 10.84
C LEU A 105 -3.90 -8.25 11.01
N LEU A 106 -3.90 -9.06 9.95
CA LEU A 106 -4.40 -10.44 9.99
C LEU A 106 -3.69 -11.26 11.06
N ARG A 107 -2.37 -11.12 11.19
CA ARG A 107 -1.59 -11.83 12.21
C ARG A 107 -1.97 -11.42 13.65
N GLN A 108 -2.33 -10.16 13.86
CA GLN A 108 -2.80 -9.68 15.17
C GLN A 108 -4.18 -10.25 15.49
N ASP A 109 -5.09 -10.25 14.52
CA ASP A 109 -6.44 -10.79 14.68
C ASP A 109 -6.40 -12.29 14.99
N LEU A 110 -5.54 -13.05 14.30
CA LEU A 110 -5.34 -14.48 14.56
C LEU A 110 -4.82 -14.76 15.98
N LEU A 111 -3.96 -13.92 16.52
CA LEU A 111 -3.51 -14.08 17.90
C LEU A 111 -4.55 -13.69 18.93
N SER A 112 -5.32 -12.63 18.66
CA SER A 112 -6.43 -12.24 19.52
C SER A 112 -7.47 -13.36 19.57
N TYR A 113 -7.73 -14.00 18.43
CA TYR A 113 -8.57 -15.19 18.33
C TYR A 113 -7.99 -16.36 19.13
N ASN A 114 -6.73 -16.72 18.92
CA ASN A 114 -6.09 -17.86 19.60
C ASN A 114 -5.87 -17.66 21.10
N ASN A 115 -5.88 -16.42 21.61
CA ASN A 115 -5.81 -16.14 23.06
C ASN A 115 -7.20 -16.29 23.73
N LYS A 116 -8.27 -16.24 22.93
CA LYS A 116 -9.65 -16.34 23.41
C LYS A 116 -10.16 -17.77 23.59
N TYR A 117 -9.40 -18.75 23.10
CA TYR A 117 -9.66 -20.19 23.20
C TYR A 117 -8.47 -20.88 23.86
#